data_AF-A0A643ES83-F1
#
_entry.id   AF-A0A643ES83-F1
#
_cell.length_a   1.000
_cell.length_b   1.000
_cell.length_c   1.000
_cell.angle_alpha   90.00
_cell.angle_beta   90.00
_cell.angle_gamma   90.00
#
_symmetry.space_group_name_H-M   'P 1'
#
loop_
_entity.id
_entity.type
_entity.pdbx_description
1 polymer ?
#
loop_
_entity_poly.entity_id
_entity_poly.type
_entity_poly.pdbx_seq_one_letter_code
_entity_poly.pdbx_strand_id
1 'polypeptide(L)'
;QGGINTNVVPDLVTFRIDRRMIPEEAGRDAEGELRAVIERAAAERPGIAVSVERILLAAPLAELPGVETLTGALRRNALAVFGGDVPVHGVPLYTDARHYTAYGVPTVLYGAGPRTLMEARGHNTDENLRLNDLRGATVVVGCAVAELLGGA
;
A
#
# COMPACT_ATOMS: atom_id res chain seq x y z
N GLN A 1 16.90 -17.04 -5.87
CA GLN A 1 17.42 -18.41 -5.67
C GLN A 1 17.96 -18.89 -7.01
N GLY A 2 19.06 -19.63 -7.04
CA GLY A 2 19.57 -20.17 -8.30
C GLY A 2 20.81 -21.03 -8.13
N GLY A 3 20.91 -22.07 -8.97
CA GLY A 3 22.02 -23.02 -8.98
C GLY A 3 22.05 -23.97 -7.79
N ILE A 4 23.01 -24.90 -7.84
CA ILE A 4 23.18 -25.97 -6.84
C ILE A 4 24.50 -25.86 -6.05
N ASN A 5 25.51 -25.16 -6.59
CA ASN A 5 26.81 -25.01 -5.96
C ASN A 5 27.57 -23.79 -6.51
N THR A 6 28.52 -23.25 -5.73
CA THR A 6 29.28 -22.04 -6.06
C THR A 6 30.19 -22.19 -7.29
N ASN A 7 30.67 -23.41 -7.56
CA ASN A 7 31.55 -23.72 -8.69
C ASN A 7 30.80 -24.28 -9.91
N VAL A 8 29.47 -24.24 -9.92
CA VAL A 8 28.63 -24.75 -11.00
C VAL A 8 27.80 -23.61 -11.58
N VAL A 9 27.79 -23.47 -12.90
CA VAL A 9 26.92 -22.50 -13.58
C VAL A 9 25.45 -22.90 -13.34
N PRO A 10 24.60 -22.01 -12.82
CA PRO A 10 23.19 -22.30 -12.60
C PRO A 10 22.45 -22.64 -13.91
N ASP A 11 21.69 -23.72 -13.89
CA ASP A 11 20.74 -24.12 -14.95
C ASP A 11 19.37 -23.47 -14.77
N LEU A 12 18.99 -23.14 -13.53
CA LEU A 12 17.76 -22.43 -13.18
C LEU A 12 18.02 -21.30 -12.18
N VAL A 13 17.39 -20.16 -12.43
CA VAL A 13 17.31 -19.02 -11.51
C VAL A 13 15.85 -18.62 -11.36
N THR A 14 15.40 -18.47 -10.11
CA THR A 14 14.06 -17.97 -9.77
C THR A 14 14.18 -16.79 -8.83
N PHE A 15 13.42 -15.75 -9.14
CA PHE A 15 13.32 -14.53 -8.34
C PHE A 15 11.90 -13.99 -8.37
N ARG A 16 11.57 -13.16 -7.39
CA ARG A 16 10.27 -12.49 -7.29
C ARG A 16 10.48 -10.99 -7.45
N ILE A 17 9.55 -10.35 -8.15
CA ILE A 17 9.51 -8.90 -8.33
C ILE A 17 8.18 -8.40 -7.75
N ASP A 18 8.25 -7.35 -6.92
CA ASP A 18 7.10 -6.56 -6.48
C ASP A 18 7.17 -5.20 -7.20
N ARG A 19 6.20 -4.93 -8.09
CA ARG A 19 6.01 -3.63 -8.76
C ARG A 19 4.70 -3.05 -8.27
N ARG A 20 4.78 -1.93 -7.54
CA ARG A 20 3.62 -1.20 -7.04
C ARG A 20 3.11 -0.25 -8.12
N MET A 21 1.79 -0.23 -8.31
CA MET A 21 1.11 0.70 -9.23
C MET A 21 0.50 1.85 -8.43
N ILE A 22 0.57 3.05 -8.99
CA ILE A 22 -0.15 4.23 -8.47
C ILE A 22 -1.51 4.40 -9.18
N PRO A 23 -2.48 5.12 -8.60
CA PRO A 23 -3.78 5.39 -9.23
C PRO A 23 -3.68 5.93 -10.66
N GLU A 24 -2.68 6.76 -10.96
CA GLU A 24 -2.43 7.37 -12.27
C GLU A 24 -1.98 6.37 -13.34
N GLU A 25 -1.54 5.17 -12.91
CA GLU A 25 -1.22 4.05 -13.80
C GLU A 25 -2.42 3.12 -14.01
N ALA A 26 -3.60 3.45 -13.47
CA ALA A 26 -4.81 2.68 -13.72
C ALA A 26 -5.08 2.57 -15.23
N GLY A 27 -5.26 1.33 -15.70
CA GLY A 27 -5.44 1.03 -17.11
C GLY A 27 -4.15 0.86 -17.92
N ARG A 28 -2.96 1.05 -17.34
CA ARG A 28 -1.70 0.64 -17.96
C ARG A 28 -1.45 -0.85 -17.78
N ASP A 29 -0.88 -1.49 -18.80
CA ASP A 29 -0.42 -2.87 -18.72
C ASP A 29 0.98 -2.94 -18.08
N ALA A 30 1.00 -2.66 -16.78
CA ALA A 30 2.19 -2.67 -15.95
C ALA A 30 2.96 -4.01 -16.01
N GLU A 31 2.24 -5.12 -16.17
CA GLU A 31 2.87 -6.43 -16.28
C GLU A 31 3.45 -6.68 -17.66
N GLY A 32 2.73 -6.32 -18.72
CA GLY A 32 3.23 -6.42 -20.10
C GLY A 32 4.52 -5.63 -20.29
N GLU A 33 4.60 -4.42 -19.73
CA GLU A 33 5.83 -3.62 -19.73
C GLU A 33 7.00 -4.36 -19.07
N LEU A 34 6.78 -4.96 -17.89
CA LEU A 34 7.79 -5.68 -17.14
C LEU A 34 8.22 -6.97 -17.87
N ARG A 35 7.26 -7.72 -18.41
CA ARG A 35 7.53 -8.92 -19.22
C ARG A 35 8.38 -8.57 -20.43
N ALA A 36 8.03 -7.51 -21.16
CA ALA A 36 8.76 -7.08 -22.33
C ALA A 36 10.21 -6.68 -22.00
N VAL A 37 10.47 -6.08 -20.83
CA VAL A 37 11.84 -5.80 -20.38
C VAL A 37 12.63 -7.09 -20.15
N ILE A 38 12.03 -8.07 -19.47
CA ILE A 38 12.67 -9.35 -19.15
C ILE A 38 12.95 -10.14 -20.45
N GLU A 39 11.98 -10.21 -21.35
CA GLU A 39 12.09 -10.93 -22.62
C GLU A 39 13.18 -10.33 -23.52
N ARG A 40 13.25 -9.00 -23.64
CA ARG A 40 14.33 -8.33 -24.39
C ARG A 40 15.70 -8.67 -23.83
N ALA A 41 15.88 -8.62 -22.51
CA ALA A 41 17.14 -8.94 -21.87
C ALA A 41 17.55 -10.42 -22.06
N ALA A 42 16.58 -11.33 -22.13
CA ALA A 42 16.84 -12.75 -22.41
C ALA A 42 17.17 -13.00 -23.88
N ALA A 43 16.53 -12.28 -24.82
CA ALA A 43 16.78 -12.43 -26.26
C ALA A 43 18.23 -12.11 -26.67
N GLU A 44 18.92 -11.26 -25.91
CA GLU A 44 20.35 -10.95 -26.10
C GLU A 44 21.28 -12.10 -25.69
N ARG A 45 20.75 -13.19 -25.10
CA ARG A 45 21.52 -14.30 -24.52
C ARG A 45 20.97 -15.66 -24.99
N PRO A 46 21.51 -16.21 -26.10
CA PRO A 46 21.07 -17.50 -26.63
C PRO A 46 21.09 -18.63 -25.59
N GLY A 47 20.03 -19.46 -25.59
CA GLY A 47 19.90 -20.60 -24.68
C GLY A 47 19.15 -20.31 -23.38
N ILE A 48 18.81 -19.06 -23.07
CA ILE A 48 17.96 -18.72 -21.92
C ILE A 48 16.48 -18.80 -22.31
N ALA A 49 15.70 -19.55 -21.52
CA ALA A 49 14.25 -19.56 -21.58
C ALA A 49 13.67 -18.80 -20.37
N VAL A 50 12.59 -18.05 -20.58
CA VAL A 50 11.92 -17.25 -19.54
C VAL A 50 10.49 -17.73 -19.35
N SER A 51 10.09 -17.90 -18.09
CA SER A 51 8.72 -18.12 -17.66
C SER A 51 8.39 -17.09 -16.58
N VAL A 52 7.24 -16.42 -16.71
CA VAL A 52 6.77 -15.43 -15.74
C VAL A 52 5.34 -15.75 -15.33
N GLU A 53 5.15 -15.93 -14.03
CA GLU A 53 3.86 -16.21 -13.39
C GLU A 53 3.43 -15.00 -12.55
N ARG A 54 2.18 -14.55 -12.73
CA ARG A 54 1.58 -13.52 -11.90
C ARG A 54 1.10 -14.14 -10.60
N ILE A 55 1.72 -13.76 -9.49
CA ILE A 55 1.30 -14.21 -8.14
C ILE A 55 0.13 -13.36 -7.63
N LEU A 56 0.20 -12.03 -7.81
CA LEU A 56 -0.77 -11.09 -7.27
C LEU A 56 -0.94 -9.90 -8.21
N LEU A 57 -2.19 -9.52 -8.48
CA LEU A 57 -2.55 -8.25 -9.09
C LEU A 57 -3.47 -7.49 -8.13
N ALA A 58 -3.01 -6.32 -7.69
CA ALA A 58 -3.78 -5.43 -6.84
C ALA A 58 -3.96 -4.09 -7.54
N ALA A 59 -5.19 -3.75 -7.87
CA ALA A 59 -5.53 -2.42 -8.36
C ALA A 59 -5.28 -1.38 -7.25
N PRO A 60 -4.79 -0.19 -7.57
CA PRO A 60 -4.52 0.84 -6.57
C PRO A 60 -5.83 1.28 -5.87
N LEU A 61 -5.71 1.72 -4.60
CA LEU A 61 -6.80 2.39 -3.91
C LEU A 61 -7.07 3.72 -4.62
N ALA A 62 -8.26 3.87 -5.18
CA ALA A 62 -8.68 5.06 -5.92
C ALA A 62 -9.60 5.94 -5.07
N GLU A 63 -9.47 7.25 -5.26
CA GLU A 63 -10.39 8.21 -4.66
C GLU A 63 -11.79 8.07 -5.28
N LEU A 64 -12.83 8.10 -4.45
CA LEU A 64 -14.22 8.02 -4.89
C LEU A 64 -14.99 9.26 -4.45
N PRO A 65 -16.02 9.69 -5.20
CA PRO A 65 -16.89 10.78 -4.78
C PRO A 65 -17.47 10.56 -3.38
N GLY A 66 -17.46 11.60 -2.54
CA GLY A 66 -18.02 11.58 -1.19
C GLY A 66 -17.03 11.18 -0.10
N VAL A 67 -15.80 10.78 -0.46
CA VAL A 67 -14.72 10.49 0.49
C VAL A 67 -14.37 11.70 1.37
N GLU A 68 -14.65 12.92 0.90
CA GLU A 68 -14.44 14.19 1.60
C GLU A 68 -15.22 14.26 2.91
N THR A 69 -16.37 13.58 2.97
CA THR A 69 -17.16 13.46 4.20
C THR A 69 -16.39 12.68 5.26
N LEU A 70 -15.76 11.57 4.86
CA LEU A 70 -14.96 10.72 5.75
C LEU A 70 -13.64 11.41 6.15
N THR A 71 -12.91 11.96 5.18
CA THR A 71 -11.64 12.65 5.45
C THR A 71 -11.85 13.91 6.28
N GLY A 72 -12.93 14.65 6.03
CA GLY A 72 -13.28 15.85 6.79
C GLY A 72 -13.53 15.56 8.27
N ALA A 73 -14.34 14.54 8.58
CA ALA A 73 -14.63 14.14 9.96
C ALA A 73 -13.34 13.70 10.68
N LEU A 74 -12.52 12.87 10.03
CA LEU A 74 -11.24 12.43 10.61
C LEU A 74 -10.28 13.59 10.85
N ARG A 75 -10.13 14.52 9.90
CA ARG A 75 -9.22 15.67 10.04
C ARG A 75 -9.64 16.61 11.16
N ARG A 76 -10.93 16.93 11.28
CA ARG A 76 -11.46 17.78 12.37
C ARG A 76 -11.15 17.17 13.73
N ASN A 77 -11.47 15.88 13.90
CA ASN A 77 -11.26 15.19 15.17
C ASN A 77 -9.77 14.98 15.46
N ALA A 78 -8.95 14.69 14.45
CA ALA A 78 -7.50 14.60 14.61
C ALA A 78 -6.87 15.93 15.02
N LEU A 79 -7.31 17.04 14.43
CA LEU A 79 -6.85 18.37 14.82
C LEU A 79 -7.20 18.67 16.29
N ALA A 80 -8.40 18.33 16.73
CA ALA A 80 -8.83 18.53 18.11
C ALA A 80 -8.01 17.68 19.11
N VAL A 81 -7.67 16.45 18.75
CA VAL A 81 -6.95 15.51 19.64
C VAL A 81 -5.43 15.76 19.65
N PHE A 82 -4.83 16.04 18.50
CA PHE A 82 -3.38 16.13 18.33
C PHE A 82 -2.86 17.56 18.17
N GLY A 83 -3.73 18.55 18.00
CA GLY A 83 -3.35 19.96 17.84
C GLY A 83 -2.63 20.28 16.53
N GLY A 84 -2.59 19.36 15.58
CA GLY A 84 -1.91 19.50 14.29
C GLY A 84 -2.73 18.94 13.14
N ASP A 85 -2.54 19.51 11.96
CA ASP A 85 -3.21 19.03 10.74
C ASP A 85 -2.70 17.64 10.34
N VAL A 86 -3.63 16.79 9.87
CA VAL A 86 -3.33 15.47 9.29
C VAL A 86 -3.53 15.56 7.79
N PRO A 87 -2.46 15.52 6.98
CA PRO A 87 -2.56 15.69 5.54
C PRO A 87 -3.15 14.45 4.87
N VAL A 88 -4.05 14.67 3.91
CA VAL A 88 -4.52 13.62 2.99
C VAL A 88 -3.50 13.47 1.89
N HIS A 89 -2.93 12.29 1.75
CA HIS A 89 -1.93 11.99 0.72
C HIS A 89 -1.95 10.49 0.39
N GLY A 90 -1.45 10.16 -0.81
CA GLY A 90 -1.18 8.78 -1.18
C GLY A 90 0.02 8.23 -0.41
N VAL A 91 -0.07 6.96 0.00
CA VAL A 91 1.02 6.24 0.66
C VAL A 91 1.33 4.97 -0.12
N PRO A 92 2.60 4.57 -0.25
CA PRO A 92 2.99 3.37 -0.98
C PRO A 92 2.73 2.12 -0.12
N LEU A 93 1.49 1.92 0.32
CA LEU A 93 1.06 0.80 1.17
C LEU A 93 0.17 -0.18 0.40
N TYR A 94 0.28 -1.44 0.78
CA TYR A 94 -0.66 -2.46 0.38
C TYR A 94 -1.77 -2.57 1.43
N THR A 95 -3.03 -2.54 1.01
CA THR A 95 -4.19 -2.59 1.91
C THR A 95 -5.40 -3.24 1.22
N ASP A 96 -6.27 -3.84 2.02
CA ASP A 96 -7.55 -4.38 1.56
C ASP A 96 -8.62 -3.29 1.39
N ALA A 97 -8.36 -2.05 1.82
CA ALA A 97 -9.22 -0.90 1.56
C ALA A 97 -9.59 -0.74 0.06
N ARG A 98 -8.67 -1.12 -0.83
CA ARG A 98 -8.85 -1.09 -2.30
C ARG A 98 -10.05 -1.92 -2.77
N HIS A 99 -10.43 -2.96 -2.02
CA HIS A 99 -11.58 -3.79 -2.37
C HIS A 99 -12.89 -3.03 -2.19
N TYR A 100 -13.02 -2.23 -1.15
CA TYR A 100 -14.21 -1.42 -0.91
C TYR A 100 -14.40 -0.37 -2.02
N THR A 101 -13.32 0.32 -2.41
CA THR A 101 -13.39 1.28 -3.51
C THR A 101 -13.69 0.62 -4.85
N ALA A 102 -13.22 -0.61 -5.08
CA ALA A 102 -13.56 -1.36 -6.28
C ALA A 102 -15.07 -1.71 -6.36
N TYR A 103 -15.76 -1.75 -5.22
CA TYR A 103 -17.22 -1.91 -5.14
C TYR A 103 -17.97 -0.58 -4.97
N GLY A 104 -17.31 0.55 -5.20
CA GLY A 104 -17.95 1.87 -5.14
C GLY A 104 -18.21 2.41 -3.73
N VAL A 105 -17.57 1.85 -2.70
CA VAL A 105 -17.69 2.31 -1.31
C VAL A 105 -16.56 3.31 -1.02
N PRO A 106 -16.85 4.61 -0.76
CA PRO A 106 -15.83 5.59 -0.38
C PRO A 106 -15.09 5.11 0.87
N THR A 107 -13.76 5.09 0.79
CA THR A 107 -12.92 4.48 1.82
C THR A 107 -11.69 5.36 2.07
N VAL A 108 -11.32 5.48 3.34
CA VAL A 108 -10.14 6.23 3.78
C VAL A 108 -9.25 5.32 4.61
N LEU A 109 -7.94 5.56 4.56
CA LEU A 109 -6.99 4.95 5.47
C LEU A 109 -6.68 5.93 6.59
N TYR A 110 -6.90 5.49 7.82
CA TYR A 110 -6.52 6.19 9.02
C TYR A 110 -6.06 5.18 10.07
N GLY A 111 -4.99 5.48 10.78
CA GLY A 111 -4.40 4.55 11.73
C GLY A 111 -3.63 5.26 12.84
N ALA A 112 -3.36 4.51 13.90
CA ALA A 112 -2.50 4.96 14.99
C ALA A 112 -1.04 4.80 14.61
N GLY A 113 -0.22 5.78 14.97
CA GLY A 113 1.22 5.67 14.82
C GLY A 113 1.92 7.01 14.64
N PRO A 114 3.25 6.98 14.65
CA PRO A 114 4.06 8.14 14.34
C PRO A 114 3.87 8.59 12.89
N ARG A 115 4.40 9.78 12.56
CA ARG A 115 4.27 10.36 11.21
C ARG A 115 4.93 9.52 10.12
N THR A 116 5.89 8.68 10.48
CA THR A 116 6.60 7.81 9.55
C THR A 116 6.59 6.35 10.02
N LEU A 117 6.48 5.41 9.08
CA LEU A 117 6.56 3.97 9.38
C LEU A 117 7.87 3.57 10.08
N MET A 118 8.95 4.30 9.80
CA MET A 118 10.28 4.03 10.36
C MET A 118 10.32 4.29 11.87
N GLU A 119 9.62 5.31 12.36
CA GLU A 119 9.54 5.60 13.80
C GLU A 119 8.84 4.48 14.58
N ALA A 120 7.90 3.77 13.95
CA ALA A 120 7.23 2.59 14.50
C ALA A 120 7.99 1.28 14.24
N ARG A 121 9.10 1.33 13.48
CA ARG A 121 9.82 0.15 12.98
C ARG A 121 8.89 -0.84 12.26
N GLY A 122 7.92 -0.33 11.50
CA GLY A 122 6.98 -1.16 10.75
C GLY A 122 7.71 -2.13 9.83
N HIS A 123 7.32 -3.41 9.86
CA HIS A 123 7.97 -4.51 9.13
C HIS A 123 9.47 -4.69 9.47
N ASN A 124 9.87 -4.31 10.68
CA ASN A 124 11.25 -4.41 11.16
C ASN A 124 11.31 -5.00 12.57
N THR A 125 12.52 -5.23 13.08
CA THR A 125 12.70 -5.71 14.46
C THR A 125 12.21 -4.68 15.48
N ASP A 126 11.57 -5.15 16.55
CA ASP A 126 10.93 -4.33 17.59
C ASP A 126 9.90 -3.32 17.04
N GLU A 127 9.09 -3.76 16.07
CA GLU A 127 7.87 -3.03 15.68
C GLU A 127 7.08 -2.63 16.91
N ASN A 128 6.75 -1.34 17.03
CA ASN A 128 6.16 -0.77 18.23
C ASN A 128 5.17 0.35 17.92
N LEU A 129 4.28 0.59 18.89
CA LEU A 129 3.28 1.65 18.84
C LEU A 129 3.29 2.41 20.16
N ARG A 130 3.34 3.75 20.10
CA ARG A 130 3.20 4.58 21.29
C ARG A 130 1.76 4.51 21.77
N LEU A 131 1.57 4.20 23.06
CA LEU A 131 0.22 4.08 23.63
C LEU A 131 -0.56 5.40 23.58
N ASN A 132 0.12 6.54 23.63
CA ASN A 132 -0.51 7.84 23.45
C ASN A 132 -1.06 8.04 22.03
N ASP A 133 -0.35 7.55 21.00
CA ASP A 133 -0.80 7.60 19.61
C ASP A 133 -2.01 6.67 19.42
N LEU A 134 -1.96 5.47 20.02
CA LEU A 134 -3.10 4.53 20.05
C LEU A 134 -4.33 5.15 20.72
N ARG A 135 -4.17 5.73 21.91
CA ARG A 135 -5.25 6.39 22.64
C ARG A 135 -5.81 7.56 21.83
N GLY A 136 -4.95 8.41 21.27
CA GLY A 136 -5.37 9.56 20.46
C GLY A 136 -6.15 9.13 19.23
N ALA A 137 -5.62 8.19 18.44
CA ALA A 137 -6.29 7.67 17.25
C ALA A 137 -7.63 7.00 17.58
N THR A 138 -7.73 6.33 18.73
CA THR A 138 -8.99 5.74 19.23
C THR A 138 -10.05 6.81 19.46
N VAL A 139 -9.68 7.92 20.12
CA VAL A 139 -10.58 9.06 20.33
C VAL A 139 -10.99 9.68 18.99
N VAL A 140 -10.05 9.86 18.06
CA VAL A 140 -10.35 10.41 16.73
C VAL A 140 -11.36 9.55 15.99
N VAL A 141 -11.16 8.23 15.91
CA VAL A 141 -12.08 7.31 15.23
C VAL A 141 -13.44 7.33 15.92
N GLY A 142 -13.48 7.28 17.25
CA GLY A 142 -14.73 7.31 18.01
C GLY A 142 -15.54 8.58 17.76
N CYS A 143 -14.91 9.75 17.82
CA CYS A 143 -15.58 11.03 17.57
C CYS A 143 -15.99 11.19 16.10
N ALA A 144 -15.16 10.77 15.15
CA ALA A 144 -15.51 10.81 13.73
C ALA A 144 -16.72 9.90 13.41
N VAL A 145 -16.77 8.69 13.99
CA VAL A 145 -17.93 7.80 13.85
C VAL A 145 -19.19 8.42 14.47
N ALA A 146 -19.08 9.01 15.66
CA ALA A 146 -20.21 9.70 16.29
C ALA A 146 -20.73 10.84 15.41
N GLU A 147 -19.84 11.69 14.89
CA GLU A 147 -20.17 12.79 13.99
C GLU A 147 -20.87 12.30 12.71
N LEU A 148 -20.32 11.28 12.06
CA LEU A 148 -20.84 10.74 10.80
C LEU A 148 -22.20 10.04 10.95
N LEU A 149 -22.47 9.45 12.11
CA LEU A 149 -23.72 8.75 12.41
C LEU A 149 -24.79 9.65 13.06
N GLY A 150 -24.53 10.96 13.20
CA GLY A 150 -25.49 11.92 13.75
C GLY A 150 -25.54 11.97 15.28
N GLY A 151 -24.49 11.53 15.96
CA GLY A 151 -24.30 11.78 17.39
C GLY A 151 -23.96 13.25 17.62
N ALA A 152 -24.97 14.03 17.99
CA ALA A 152 -24.82 15.38 18.55
C ALA A 152 -24.47 15.30 20.05
#